data_AF-A0AA44JEF5-F1
#
_entry.id   AF-A0AA44JEF5-F1
#
_cell.length_a   1.000
_cell.length_b   1.000
_cell.length_c   1.000
_cell.angle_alpha   90.00
_cell.angle_beta   90.00
_cell.angle_gamma   90.00
#
_symmetry.space_group_name_H-M   'P 1'
#
loop_
_entity.id
_entity.type
_entity.pdbx_description
1 polymer ?
#
loop_
_entity_poly.entity_id
_entity_poly.type
_entity_poly.pdbx_seq_one_letter_code
_entity_poly.pdbx_strand_id
1 'polypeptide(L)'
;MTEENDGKPEVLTQDMVWAVAGQVNELLEHYAQAVPEAKKVSSDTEKAIAKRLSVNGAKKFTTVRSLPFFFASELLTYLQRIQIYPFVAKYREVVKPSSADMNAAWQLHSHSLRQSECYVIQERGTDMLEFAHSVATDLGLGTKSRAKIFENRFKKHFATRLRDRHRVVHAHEKPSLTTRVTDLMVAADKKNPDEMNKQLMTMMFNVSQLLPGLPTDDPAEAIKRMFAMREEYPKIAEREAVEMMDIFYDELVQTISPPNK
;
A
#
# COMPACT_ATOMS: atom_id res chain seq x y z
N MET A 1 17.54 -8.74 -30.85
CA MET A 1 16.51 -7.68 -30.93
C MET A 1 15.86 -7.59 -29.57
N THR A 2 16.39 -6.71 -28.74
CA THR A 2 15.85 -6.36 -27.43
C THR A 2 14.68 -5.41 -27.67
N GLU A 3 13.45 -5.89 -27.48
CA GLU A 3 12.31 -5.00 -27.37
C GLU A 3 12.48 -4.16 -26.12
N GLU A 4 12.67 -2.85 -26.34
CA GLU A 4 12.58 -1.83 -25.31
C GLU A 4 11.18 -1.92 -24.71
N ASN A 5 11.12 -2.36 -23.45
CA ASN A 5 9.89 -2.40 -22.69
C ASN A 5 9.49 -0.95 -22.39
N ASP A 6 8.66 -0.41 -23.29
CA ASP A 6 8.08 0.93 -23.28
C ASP A 6 7.53 1.22 -21.88
N GLY A 7 8.17 2.14 -21.15
CA GLY A 7 8.15 2.34 -19.69
C GLY A 7 6.80 2.65 -19.02
N LYS A 8 5.78 1.83 -19.28
CA LYS A 8 4.53 1.79 -18.55
C LYS A 8 4.80 1.09 -17.22
N PRO A 9 4.36 1.66 -16.09
CA PRO A 9 4.44 0.95 -14.83
C PRO A 9 3.65 -0.36 -14.96
N GLU A 10 4.30 -1.47 -14.59
CA GLU A 10 3.66 -2.78 -14.54
C GLU A 10 2.47 -2.67 -13.58
N VAL A 11 1.24 -2.87 -14.06
CA VAL A 11 0.06 -2.75 -13.19
C VAL A 11 -0.08 -4.06 -12.44
N LEU A 12 -0.15 -4.00 -11.10
CA LEU A 12 -0.38 -5.20 -10.30
C LEU A 12 -1.75 -5.81 -10.64
N THR A 13 -1.73 -6.94 -11.34
CA THR A 13 -2.95 -7.62 -11.80
C THR A 13 -3.47 -8.59 -10.74
N GLN A 14 -4.73 -8.99 -10.89
CA GLN A 14 -5.31 -10.04 -10.05
C GLN A 14 -4.51 -11.35 -10.22
N ASP A 15 -4.18 -11.74 -11.46
CA ASP A 15 -3.46 -12.99 -11.71
C ASP A 15 -2.08 -13.02 -11.03
N MET A 16 -1.36 -11.89 -10.99
CA MET A 16 -0.09 -11.78 -10.25
C MET A 16 -0.28 -12.02 -8.75
N VAL A 17 -1.32 -11.43 -8.16
CA VAL A 17 -1.65 -11.59 -6.74
C VAL A 17 -2.01 -13.04 -6.41
N TRP A 18 -2.81 -13.69 -7.26
CA TRP A 18 -3.16 -15.09 -7.12
C TRP A 18 -1.95 -16.01 -7.31
N ALA A 19 -1.08 -15.70 -8.27
CA ALA A 19 0.15 -16.46 -8.51
C ALA A 19 1.07 -16.44 -7.29
N VAL A 20 1.28 -15.28 -6.66
CA VAL A 20 2.11 -15.20 -5.45
C VAL A 20 1.51 -15.99 -4.29
N ALA A 21 0.21 -15.85 -4.03
CA ALA A 21 -0.44 -16.62 -2.97
C ALA A 21 -0.38 -18.14 -3.24
N GLY A 22 -0.55 -18.55 -4.49
CA GLY A 22 -0.43 -19.95 -4.93
C GLY A 22 0.99 -20.51 -4.76
N GLN A 23 2.01 -19.79 -5.21
CA GLN A 23 3.42 -20.19 -5.05
C GLN A 23 3.80 -20.35 -3.58
N VAL A 24 3.34 -19.44 -2.73
CA VAL A 24 3.56 -19.52 -1.27
C VAL A 24 2.84 -20.72 -0.68
N ASN A 25 1.60 -21.00 -1.12
CA ASN A 25 0.87 -22.19 -0.68
C ASN A 25 1.63 -23.47 -1.03
N GLU A 26 2.02 -23.64 -2.30
CA GLU A 26 2.75 -24.80 -2.79
C GLU A 26 4.08 -25.00 -2.04
N LEU A 27 4.82 -23.92 -1.82
CA LEU A 27 6.08 -23.94 -1.07
C LEU A 27 5.88 -24.42 0.37
N LEU A 28 4.90 -23.86 1.08
CA LEU A 28 4.62 -24.23 2.46
C LEU A 28 4.03 -25.64 2.57
N GLU A 29 3.19 -26.05 1.61
CA GLU A 29 2.67 -27.42 1.51
C GLU A 29 3.80 -28.43 1.33
N HIS A 30 4.78 -28.14 0.47
CA HIS A 30 5.96 -28.97 0.28
C HIS A 30 6.69 -29.23 1.61
N TYR A 31 6.92 -28.19 2.41
CA TYR A 31 7.53 -28.36 3.73
C TYR A 31 6.60 -29.08 4.73
N ALA A 32 5.30 -28.82 4.68
CA ALA A 32 4.32 -29.44 5.58
C ALA A 32 4.19 -30.96 5.37
N GLN A 33 4.51 -31.47 4.17
CA GLN A 33 4.50 -32.91 3.88
C GLN A 33 5.51 -33.69 4.75
N ALA A 34 6.65 -33.08 5.07
CA ALA A 34 7.67 -33.67 5.95
C ALA A 34 7.27 -33.66 7.44
N VAL A 35 6.17 -32.98 7.79
CA VAL A 35 5.68 -32.87 9.16
C VAL A 35 4.63 -33.95 9.44
N PRO A 36 4.69 -34.64 10.60
CA PRO A 36 3.65 -35.57 11.01
C PRO A 36 2.27 -34.91 11.04
N GLU A 37 1.25 -35.59 10.49
CA GLU A 37 -0.10 -35.04 10.34
C GLU A 37 -0.75 -34.64 11.67
N ALA A 38 -0.47 -35.39 12.72
CA ALA A 38 -0.97 -35.11 14.07
C ALA A 38 -0.20 -33.99 14.81
N LYS A 39 0.85 -33.42 14.22
CA LYS A 39 1.62 -32.34 14.87
C LYS A 39 0.72 -31.11 15.00
N LYS A 40 0.45 -30.73 16.24
CA LYS A 40 -0.27 -29.50 16.56
C LYS A 40 0.59 -28.27 16.32
N VAL A 41 -0.08 -27.16 16.01
CA VAL A 41 0.54 -25.84 15.92
C VAL A 41 1.08 -25.40 17.29
N SER A 42 2.08 -24.52 17.32
CA SER A 42 2.60 -23.98 18.58
C SER A 42 1.64 -22.95 19.19
N SER A 43 1.81 -22.64 20.48
CA SER A 43 0.98 -21.64 21.18
C SER A 43 1.03 -20.25 20.55
N ASP A 44 2.16 -19.90 19.93
CA ASP A 44 2.32 -18.61 19.28
C ASP A 44 1.56 -18.57 17.95
N THR A 45 1.60 -19.66 17.19
CA THR A 45 0.76 -19.84 16.00
C THR A 45 -0.74 -19.86 16.35
N GLU A 46 -1.15 -20.55 17.41
CA GLU A 46 -2.56 -20.55 17.87
C GLU A 46 -3.05 -19.12 18.18
N LYS A 47 -2.24 -18.31 18.86
CA LYS A 47 -2.55 -16.90 19.11
C LYS A 47 -2.65 -16.11 17.81
N ALA A 48 -1.76 -16.35 16.85
CA ALA A 48 -1.79 -15.67 15.56
C ALA A 48 -3.03 -16.04 14.73
N ILE A 49 -3.47 -17.31 14.78
CA ILE A 49 -4.73 -17.78 14.16
C ILE A 49 -5.93 -17.12 14.84
N ALA A 50 -5.96 -17.08 16.18
CA ALA A 50 -7.08 -16.52 16.93
C ALA A 50 -7.27 -15.00 16.71
N LYS A 51 -6.21 -14.27 16.32
CA LYS A 51 -6.31 -12.86 15.90
C LYS A 51 -7.05 -12.67 14.58
N ARG A 52 -7.11 -13.69 13.72
CA ARG A 52 -7.58 -13.63 12.33
C ARG A 52 -8.94 -14.29 12.14
N LEU A 53 -9.23 -15.33 12.92
CA LEU A 53 -10.45 -16.12 12.78
C LEU A 53 -11.35 -16.03 14.01
N SER A 54 -12.64 -16.26 13.79
CA SER A 54 -13.56 -16.56 14.89
C SER A 54 -13.15 -17.85 15.60
N VAL A 55 -13.61 -18.04 16.84
CA VAL A 55 -13.34 -19.24 17.65
C VAL A 55 -13.67 -20.54 16.90
N ASN A 56 -14.78 -20.56 16.15
CA ASN A 56 -15.17 -21.73 15.36
C ASN A 56 -14.32 -21.92 14.10
N GLY A 57 -13.83 -20.83 13.49
CA GLY A 57 -12.88 -20.90 12.38
C GLY A 57 -11.53 -21.46 12.81
N ALA A 58 -11.00 -20.98 13.93
CA ALA A 58 -9.70 -21.39 14.46
C ALA A 58 -9.60 -22.90 14.74
N LYS A 59 -10.71 -23.55 15.12
CA LYS A 59 -10.76 -25.01 15.33
C LYS A 59 -10.39 -25.83 14.10
N LYS A 60 -10.51 -25.27 12.89
CA LYS A 60 -10.13 -25.94 11.64
C LYS A 60 -8.62 -25.94 11.40
N PHE A 61 -7.87 -25.10 12.11
CA PHE A 61 -6.45 -24.86 11.87
C PHE A 61 -5.58 -25.23 13.08
N THR A 62 -5.78 -26.43 13.61
CA THR A 62 -5.10 -26.90 14.84
C THR A 62 -3.83 -27.71 14.57
N THR A 63 -3.58 -28.09 13.31
CA THR A 63 -2.42 -28.90 12.91
C THR A 63 -1.52 -28.12 11.96
N VAL A 64 -0.22 -28.41 11.99
CA VAL A 64 0.77 -27.73 11.13
C VAL A 64 0.42 -27.90 9.64
N ARG A 65 -0.14 -29.06 9.24
CA ARG A 65 -0.56 -29.33 7.85
C ARG A 65 -1.69 -28.44 7.35
N SER A 66 -2.46 -27.84 8.23
CA SER A 66 -3.54 -26.92 7.85
C SER A 66 -3.07 -25.48 7.62
N LEU A 67 -1.83 -25.15 8.03
CA LEU A 67 -1.28 -23.79 7.97
C LEU A 67 -1.04 -23.25 6.56
N PRO A 68 -0.53 -24.02 5.57
CA PRO A 68 -0.25 -23.50 4.23
C PRO A 68 -1.46 -22.84 3.59
N PHE A 69 -2.58 -23.57 3.52
CA PHE A 69 -3.83 -23.06 2.95
C PHE A 69 -4.34 -21.82 3.70
N PHE A 70 -4.29 -21.85 5.04
CA PHE A 70 -4.74 -20.72 5.84
C PHE A 70 -3.88 -19.47 5.61
N PHE A 71 -2.56 -19.63 5.67
CA PHE A 71 -1.62 -18.54 5.45
C PHE A 71 -1.77 -17.96 4.04
N ALA A 72 -1.86 -18.81 3.01
CA ALA A 72 -2.05 -18.36 1.63
C ALA A 72 -3.37 -17.58 1.43
N SER A 73 -4.45 -17.99 2.10
CA SER A 73 -5.74 -17.28 2.06
C SER A 73 -5.67 -15.90 2.70
N GLU A 74 -4.99 -15.80 3.85
CA GLU A 74 -4.75 -14.54 4.55
C GLU A 74 -3.82 -13.62 3.73
N LEU A 75 -2.76 -14.20 3.15
CA LEU A 75 -1.84 -13.51 2.25
C LEU A 75 -2.59 -12.97 1.03
N LEU A 76 -3.43 -13.76 0.38
CA LEU A 76 -4.23 -13.33 -0.77
C LEU A 76 -5.07 -12.10 -0.43
N THR A 77 -5.73 -12.10 0.73
CA THR A 77 -6.54 -10.96 1.20
C THR A 77 -5.68 -9.70 1.41
N TYR A 78 -4.46 -9.85 1.91
CA TYR A 78 -3.50 -8.75 2.05
C TYR A 78 -3.00 -8.24 0.69
N LEU A 79 -2.64 -9.13 -0.23
CA LEU A 79 -2.16 -8.78 -1.57
C LEU A 79 -3.24 -8.10 -2.41
N GLN A 80 -4.49 -8.57 -2.32
CA GLN A 80 -5.64 -7.91 -2.94
C GLN A 80 -5.79 -6.47 -2.43
N ARG A 81 -5.47 -6.22 -1.16
CA ARG A 81 -5.49 -4.87 -0.58
C ARG A 81 -4.46 -3.95 -1.23
N ILE A 82 -3.25 -4.44 -1.49
CA ILE A 82 -2.23 -3.72 -2.26
C ILE A 82 -2.71 -3.50 -3.71
N GLN A 83 -3.30 -4.52 -4.33
CA GLN A 83 -3.84 -4.44 -5.69
C GLN A 83 -4.92 -3.37 -5.85
N ILE A 84 -5.81 -3.21 -4.87
CA ILE A 84 -6.88 -2.21 -4.93
C ILE A 84 -6.41 -0.80 -4.54
N TYR A 85 -5.24 -0.66 -3.91
CA TYR A 85 -4.69 0.62 -3.47
C TYR A 85 -4.73 1.73 -4.54
N PRO A 86 -4.36 1.47 -5.82
CA PRO A 86 -4.37 2.50 -6.86
C PRO A 86 -5.76 3.02 -7.21
N PHE A 87 -6.81 2.22 -6.97
CA PHE A 87 -8.18 2.61 -7.34
C PHE A 87 -8.71 3.77 -6.50
N VAL A 88 -8.19 3.97 -5.30
CA VAL A 88 -8.49 5.17 -4.49
C VAL A 88 -8.09 6.45 -5.25
N ALA A 89 -7.05 6.42 -6.08
CA ALA A 89 -6.65 7.55 -6.92
C ALA A 89 -7.54 7.71 -8.18
N LYS A 90 -8.22 6.65 -8.61
CA LYS A 90 -9.08 6.59 -9.81
C LYS A 90 -10.55 6.91 -9.53
N TYR A 91 -10.94 6.93 -8.27
CA TYR A 91 -12.29 7.28 -7.81
C TYR A 91 -12.90 8.54 -8.44
N ARG A 92 -12.09 9.58 -8.67
CA ARG A 92 -12.50 10.82 -9.37
C ARG A 92 -12.82 10.66 -10.86
N GLU A 93 -12.40 9.56 -11.50
CA GLU A 93 -12.67 9.28 -12.92
C GLU A 93 -14.06 8.68 -13.09
N VAL A 94 -14.56 8.02 -12.05
CA VAL A 94 -15.84 7.30 -12.07
C VAL A 94 -16.94 8.12 -11.36
N VAL A 95 -16.61 8.77 -10.24
CA VAL A 95 -17.57 9.57 -9.48
C VAL A 95 -17.60 10.98 -10.06
N LYS A 96 -18.70 11.31 -10.74
CA LYS A 96 -18.98 12.68 -11.23
C LYS A 96 -19.66 13.48 -10.10
N PRO A 97 -18.97 14.43 -9.47
CA PRO A 97 -19.57 15.24 -8.40
C PRO A 97 -20.69 16.14 -8.97
N SER A 98 -21.79 16.25 -8.23
CA SER A 98 -22.96 17.06 -8.60
C SER A 98 -22.78 18.56 -8.37
N SER A 99 -21.78 18.95 -7.56
CA SER A 99 -21.47 20.34 -7.23
C SER A 99 -19.96 20.54 -6.99
N ALA A 100 -19.53 21.81 -6.98
CA ALA A 100 -18.16 22.17 -6.65
C ALA A 100 -17.78 21.73 -5.23
N ASP A 101 -18.67 21.91 -4.26
CA ASP A 101 -18.47 21.49 -2.86
C ASP A 101 -18.32 19.96 -2.75
N MET A 102 -19.09 19.20 -3.52
CA MET A 102 -18.96 17.73 -3.54
C MET A 102 -17.66 17.28 -4.21
N ASN A 103 -17.21 17.99 -5.25
CA ASN A 103 -15.91 17.72 -5.85
C ASN A 103 -14.78 17.96 -4.83
N ALA A 104 -14.87 19.07 -4.09
CA ALA A 104 -13.93 19.44 -3.05
C ALA A 104 -13.89 18.40 -1.91
N ALA A 105 -15.05 18.06 -1.34
CA ALA A 105 -15.14 17.03 -0.30
C ALA A 105 -14.58 15.68 -0.78
N TRP A 106 -14.87 15.29 -2.04
CA TRP A 106 -14.35 14.06 -2.62
C TRP A 106 -12.84 14.04 -2.75
N GLN A 107 -12.21 15.16 -3.12
CA GLN A 107 -10.75 15.27 -3.21
C GLN A 107 -10.09 15.09 -1.85
N LEU A 108 -10.61 15.74 -0.81
CA LEU A 108 -10.11 15.60 0.56
C LEU A 108 -10.23 14.16 1.06
N HIS A 109 -11.41 13.55 0.89
CA HIS A 109 -11.67 12.19 1.36
C HIS A 109 -10.83 11.16 0.60
N SER A 110 -10.68 11.28 -0.71
CA SER A 110 -9.87 10.37 -1.51
C SER A 110 -8.38 10.46 -1.12
N HIS A 111 -7.89 11.68 -0.84
CA HIS A 111 -6.52 11.89 -0.39
C HIS A 111 -6.28 11.26 1.00
N SER A 112 -7.17 11.51 1.95
CA SER A 112 -7.12 10.93 3.30
C SER A 112 -7.22 9.41 3.29
N LEU A 113 -8.11 8.87 2.44
CA LEU A 113 -8.30 7.43 2.28
C LEU A 113 -7.02 6.76 1.77
N ARG A 114 -6.35 7.34 0.77
CA ARG A 114 -5.11 6.79 0.22
C ARG A 114 -3.98 6.76 1.25
N GLN A 115 -3.85 7.81 2.07
CA GLN A 115 -2.86 7.85 3.15
C GLN A 115 -3.15 6.81 4.24
N SER A 116 -4.42 6.69 4.62
CA SER A 116 -4.87 5.70 5.59
C SER A 116 -4.63 4.29 5.09
N GLU A 117 -4.88 4.04 3.81
CA GLU A 117 -4.67 2.74 3.19
C GLU A 117 -3.20 2.34 3.15
N CYS A 118 -2.29 3.27 2.81
CA CYS A 118 -0.85 3.05 2.86
C CYS A 118 -0.39 2.61 4.26
N TYR A 119 -0.97 3.20 5.31
CA TYR A 119 -0.66 2.83 6.69
C TYR A 119 -1.22 1.46 7.07
N VAL A 120 -2.46 1.15 6.67
CA VAL A 120 -3.06 -0.17 6.95
C VAL A 120 -2.29 -1.27 6.22
N ILE A 121 -1.82 -1.04 5.00
CA ILE A 121 -0.95 -1.97 4.27
C ILE A 121 0.37 -2.20 5.02
N GLN A 122 0.95 -1.15 5.60
CA GLN A 122 2.15 -1.28 6.43
C GLN A 122 1.89 -2.11 7.70
N GLU A 123 0.84 -1.81 8.46
CA GLU A 123 0.55 -2.54 9.70
C GLU A 123 0.20 -4.01 9.42
N ARG A 124 -0.66 -4.26 8.43
CA ARG A 124 -1.04 -5.62 8.06
C ARG A 124 0.13 -6.41 7.46
N GLY A 125 1.01 -5.76 6.71
CA GLY A 125 2.21 -6.41 6.18
C GLY A 125 3.14 -6.86 7.30
N THR A 126 3.35 -6.03 8.32
CA THR A 126 4.14 -6.40 9.51
C THR A 126 3.52 -7.59 10.24
N ASP A 127 2.21 -7.53 10.56
CA ASP A 127 1.50 -8.62 11.24
C ASP A 127 1.46 -9.91 10.39
N MET A 128 1.37 -9.79 9.06
CA MET A 128 1.44 -10.93 8.14
C MET A 128 2.81 -11.61 8.16
N LEU A 129 3.91 -10.84 8.19
CA LEU A 129 5.26 -11.40 8.28
C LEU A 129 5.56 -12.02 9.66
N GLU A 130 4.99 -11.48 10.73
CA GLU A 130 5.04 -12.14 12.04
C GLU A 130 4.33 -13.49 12.01
N PHE A 131 3.16 -13.55 11.39
CA PHE A 131 2.43 -14.80 11.22
C PHE A 131 3.17 -15.79 10.30
N ALA A 132 3.75 -15.31 9.19
CA ALA A 132 4.59 -16.11 8.31
C ALA A 132 5.75 -16.75 9.08
N HIS A 133 6.37 -16.01 10.00
CA HIS A 133 7.45 -16.52 10.83
C HIS A 133 6.97 -17.58 11.83
N SER A 134 5.79 -17.41 12.45
CA SER A 134 5.19 -18.46 13.29
C SER A 134 4.94 -19.75 12.49
N VAL A 135 4.41 -19.63 11.27
CA VAL A 135 4.21 -20.78 10.37
C VAL A 135 5.55 -21.43 10.00
N ALA A 136 6.55 -20.65 9.59
CA ALA A 136 7.88 -21.14 9.26
C ALA A 136 8.57 -21.85 10.45
N THR A 137 8.34 -21.37 11.67
CA THR A 137 8.85 -21.99 12.90
C THR A 137 8.20 -23.34 13.15
N ASP A 138 6.88 -23.44 13.02
CA ASP A 138 6.16 -24.72 13.17
C ASP A 138 6.54 -25.75 12.11
N LEU A 139 6.87 -25.29 10.90
CA LEU A 139 7.43 -26.09 9.81
C LEU A 139 8.92 -26.42 9.99
N GLY A 140 9.60 -25.81 10.96
CA GLY A 140 11.01 -26.10 11.27
C GLY A 140 12.01 -25.51 10.26
N LEU A 141 11.66 -24.41 9.57
CA LEU A 141 12.49 -23.83 8.52
C LEU A 141 13.73 -23.07 9.03
N GLY A 142 13.77 -22.75 10.33
CA GLY A 142 14.93 -22.09 10.97
C GLY A 142 15.17 -20.65 10.49
N THR A 143 14.16 -20.02 9.91
CA THR A 143 14.23 -18.63 9.42
C THR A 143 14.03 -17.63 10.56
N LYS A 144 14.44 -16.38 10.33
CA LYS A 144 14.23 -15.26 11.27
C LYS A 144 13.04 -14.43 10.83
N SER A 145 12.31 -13.84 11.77
CA SER A 145 11.30 -12.84 11.45
C SER A 145 11.91 -11.65 10.70
N ARG A 146 11.27 -11.28 9.59
CA ARG A 146 11.63 -10.11 8.77
C ARG A 146 10.66 -8.94 8.95
N ALA A 147 9.66 -9.07 9.82
CA ALA A 147 8.60 -8.07 10.02
C ALA A 147 9.14 -6.67 10.35
N LYS A 148 10.16 -6.58 11.22
CA LYS A 148 10.78 -5.29 11.57
C LYS A 148 11.59 -4.66 10.43
N ILE A 149 12.23 -5.51 9.62
CA ILE A 149 13.01 -5.07 8.45
C ILE A 149 12.05 -4.51 7.40
N PHE A 150 10.97 -5.24 7.12
CA PHE A 150 9.85 -4.76 6.29
C PHE A 150 9.31 -3.42 6.80
N GLU A 151 8.93 -3.33 8.07
CA GLU A 151 8.37 -2.10 8.65
C GLU A 151 9.30 -0.90 8.43
N ASN A 152 10.60 -1.06 8.69
CA ASN A 152 11.59 0.00 8.52
C ASN A 152 11.79 0.37 7.04
N ARG A 153 11.90 -0.62 6.14
CA ARG A 153 12.01 -0.38 4.69
C ARG A 153 10.78 0.35 4.16
N PHE A 154 9.59 -0.13 4.50
CA PHE A 154 8.32 0.45 4.09
C PHE A 154 8.17 1.88 4.61
N LYS A 155 8.45 2.14 5.90
CA LYS A 155 8.39 3.48 6.48
C LYS A 155 9.36 4.45 5.83
N LYS A 156 10.57 3.99 5.50
CA LYS A 156 11.57 4.79 4.82
C LYS A 156 11.11 5.15 3.40
N HIS A 157 10.60 4.17 2.66
CA HIS A 157 10.18 4.34 1.27
C HIS A 157 8.94 5.23 1.14
N PHE A 158 7.93 5.00 1.98
CA PHE A 158 6.65 5.73 1.96
C PHE A 158 6.56 6.83 3.04
N ALA A 159 7.70 7.37 3.49
CA ALA A 159 7.78 8.32 4.61
C ALA A 159 6.87 9.55 4.43
N THR A 160 6.70 10.05 3.21
CA THR A 160 5.82 11.19 2.91
C THR A 160 4.36 10.84 3.15
N ARG A 161 3.87 9.71 2.61
CA ARG A 161 2.48 9.26 2.77
C ARG A 161 2.12 9.01 4.24
N LEU A 162 3.02 8.38 4.98
CA LEU A 162 2.80 8.04 6.38
C LEU A 162 2.82 9.28 7.29
N ARG A 163 3.70 10.27 6.99
CA ARG A 163 3.71 11.55 7.68
C ARG A 163 2.44 12.35 7.43
N ASP A 164 1.93 12.35 6.20
CA ASP A 164 0.71 13.09 5.91
C ASP A 164 -0.51 12.47 6.63
N ARG A 165 -0.60 11.13 6.77
CA ARG A 165 -1.62 10.50 7.63
C ARG A 165 -1.53 10.99 9.07
N HIS A 166 -0.33 10.98 9.65
CA HIS A 166 -0.10 11.42 11.03
C HIS A 166 -0.65 12.83 11.23
N ARG A 167 -0.43 13.73 10.28
CA ARG A 167 -0.94 15.12 10.31
C ARG A 167 -2.45 15.21 10.20
N VAL A 168 -3.08 14.39 9.35
CA VAL A 168 -4.54 14.33 9.24
C VAL A 168 -5.18 13.87 10.56
N VAL A 169 -4.53 12.93 11.27
CA VAL A 169 -5.00 12.42 12.57
C VAL A 169 -4.68 13.39 13.72
N HIS A 170 -3.62 14.19 13.58
CA HIS A 170 -3.16 15.15 14.57
C HIS A 170 -3.34 16.60 14.07
N ALA A 171 -4.56 17.12 14.21
CA ALA A 171 -5.01 18.43 13.73
C ALA A 171 -4.17 19.66 14.17
N HIS A 172 -3.19 19.48 15.06
CA HIS A 172 -2.26 20.51 15.51
C HIS A 172 -0.95 20.55 14.70
N GLU A 173 -0.70 19.59 13.82
CA GLU A 173 0.48 19.57 12.96
C GLU A 173 0.25 20.38 11.67
N LYS A 174 1.27 21.14 11.25
CA LYS A 174 1.16 22.00 10.06
C LYS A 174 0.95 21.13 8.79
N PRO A 175 -0.06 21.42 7.95
CA PRO A 175 -0.32 20.66 6.73
C PRO A 175 0.86 20.78 5.74
N SER A 176 1.16 19.70 5.01
CA SER A 176 2.19 19.69 3.96
C SER A 176 1.78 20.57 2.79
N LEU A 177 2.73 20.96 1.92
CA LEU A 177 2.42 21.75 0.73
C LEU A 177 1.39 21.02 -0.16
N THR A 178 1.49 19.70 -0.28
CA THR A 178 0.53 18.85 -1.02
C THR A 178 -0.87 18.87 -0.41
N THR A 179 -0.96 18.77 0.92
CA THR A 179 -2.24 18.90 1.64
C THR A 179 -2.82 20.30 1.48
N ARG A 180 -1.99 21.36 1.63
CA ARG A 180 -2.42 22.75 1.43
C ARG A 180 -2.94 23.00 0.02
N VAL A 181 -2.29 22.48 -1.01
CA VAL A 181 -2.75 22.59 -2.40
C VAL A 181 -4.08 21.88 -2.59
N THR A 182 -4.23 20.69 -1.99
CA THR A 182 -5.51 19.95 -2.04
C THR A 182 -6.62 20.75 -1.32
N ASP A 183 -6.35 21.27 -0.12
CA ASP A 183 -7.27 22.09 0.67
C ASP A 183 -7.62 23.44 0.01
N LEU A 184 -6.70 24.01 -0.78
CA LEU A 184 -6.92 25.26 -1.53
C LEU A 184 -7.72 25.06 -2.81
N MET A 185 -7.54 23.92 -3.50
CA MET A 185 -8.42 23.54 -4.61
C MET A 185 -9.86 23.31 -4.14
N VAL A 186 -10.03 22.97 -2.86
CA VAL A 186 -11.31 22.77 -2.16
C VAL A 186 -11.91 24.09 -1.69
N ALA A 187 -11.09 24.98 -1.11
CA ALA A 187 -11.52 26.28 -0.58
C ALA A 187 -11.73 27.35 -1.66
N ALA A 188 -11.95 26.94 -2.92
CA ALA A 188 -12.18 27.85 -4.02
C ALA A 188 -13.56 28.53 -3.91
N ASP A 189 -13.72 29.41 -2.93
CA ASP A 189 -14.93 30.17 -2.67
C ASP A 189 -15.10 31.23 -3.76
N LYS A 190 -16.28 31.26 -4.39
CA LYS A 190 -16.60 32.13 -5.53
C LYS A 190 -16.64 33.63 -5.17
N LYS A 191 -16.36 33.98 -3.91
CA LYS A 191 -16.51 35.34 -3.38
C LYS A 191 -15.31 36.27 -3.62
N ASN A 192 -14.10 35.74 -3.89
CA ASN A 192 -12.92 36.55 -4.25
C ASN A 192 -11.98 35.81 -5.22
N PRO A 193 -12.38 35.65 -6.50
CA PRO A 193 -11.65 34.85 -7.48
C PRO A 193 -10.23 35.36 -7.80
N ASP A 194 -9.98 36.68 -7.77
CA ASP A 194 -8.69 37.25 -8.19
C ASP A 194 -7.57 37.09 -7.15
N GLU A 195 -7.89 37.31 -5.88
CA GLU A 195 -6.94 37.21 -4.76
C GLU A 195 -6.59 35.75 -4.46
N MET A 196 -7.60 34.88 -4.57
CA MET A 196 -7.45 33.45 -4.44
C MET A 196 -6.70 32.85 -5.63
N ASN A 197 -6.97 33.27 -6.87
CA ASN A 197 -6.15 32.89 -8.03
C ASN A 197 -4.69 33.30 -7.84
N LYS A 198 -4.41 34.47 -7.27
CA LYS A 198 -3.02 34.91 -7.02
C LYS A 198 -2.32 34.05 -5.96
N GLN A 199 -3.00 33.70 -4.87
CA GLN A 199 -2.45 32.77 -3.85
C GLN A 199 -2.31 31.34 -4.38
N LEU A 200 -3.31 30.85 -5.11
CA LEU A 200 -3.26 29.55 -5.77
C LEU A 200 -2.07 29.55 -6.74
N MET A 201 -1.93 30.55 -7.61
CA MET A 201 -0.82 30.67 -8.56
C MET A 201 0.55 30.74 -7.89
N THR A 202 0.67 31.45 -6.77
CA THR A 202 1.93 31.51 -6.01
C THR A 202 2.29 30.16 -5.38
N MET A 203 1.30 29.44 -4.82
CA MET A 203 1.53 28.09 -4.30
C MET A 203 1.75 27.06 -5.42
N MET A 204 1.02 27.17 -6.53
CA MET A 204 1.19 26.37 -7.74
C MET A 204 2.60 26.55 -8.31
N PHE A 205 3.09 27.79 -8.35
CA PHE A 205 4.45 28.10 -8.75
C PHE A 205 5.47 27.40 -7.84
N ASN A 206 5.32 27.54 -6.52
CA ASN A 206 6.21 26.90 -5.54
C ASN A 206 6.16 25.35 -5.59
N VAL A 207 5.00 24.77 -5.92
CA VAL A 207 4.84 23.31 -6.10
C VAL A 207 5.43 22.85 -7.42
N SER A 208 5.26 23.61 -8.50
CA SER A 208 5.79 23.28 -9.83
C SER A 208 7.31 23.17 -9.85
N GLN A 209 7.98 23.90 -8.95
CA GLN A 209 9.43 23.86 -8.71
C GLN A 209 9.88 22.57 -7.99
N LEU A 210 8.94 21.80 -7.42
CA LEU A 210 9.15 20.51 -6.76
C LEU A 210 8.65 19.32 -7.60
N LEU A 211 8.01 19.58 -8.74
CA LEU A 211 7.56 18.55 -9.67
C LEU A 211 8.74 18.04 -10.54
N PRO A 212 8.70 16.78 -11.02
CA PRO A 212 9.74 16.27 -11.91
C PRO A 212 9.89 17.13 -13.18
N GLY A 213 11.10 17.63 -13.44
CA GLY A 213 11.42 18.49 -14.59
C GLY A 213 12.26 19.72 -14.20
N LEU A 214 12.76 20.47 -15.19
CA LEU A 214 13.49 21.71 -14.93
C LEU A 214 12.53 22.77 -14.35
N PRO A 215 12.88 23.45 -13.26
CA PRO A 215 12.08 24.54 -12.71
C PRO A 215 11.74 25.57 -13.80
N THR A 216 10.49 26.05 -13.81
CA THR A 216 9.99 26.99 -14.82
C THR A 216 9.42 28.23 -14.16
N ASP A 217 9.78 29.39 -14.71
CA ASP A 217 9.23 30.68 -14.27
C ASP A 217 7.98 31.08 -15.06
N ASP A 218 7.58 30.28 -16.07
CA ASP A 218 6.38 30.50 -16.86
C ASP A 218 5.12 29.98 -16.14
N PRO A 219 4.17 30.84 -15.75
CA PRO A 219 2.92 30.45 -15.10
C PRO A 219 2.05 29.51 -15.95
N ALA A 220 2.08 29.63 -17.27
CA ALA A 220 1.29 28.77 -18.17
C ALA A 220 1.84 27.34 -18.18
N GLU A 221 3.17 27.19 -18.21
CA GLU A 221 3.85 25.91 -18.11
C GLU A 221 3.69 25.29 -16.69
N ALA A 222 3.71 26.10 -15.62
CA ALA A 222 3.43 25.64 -14.26
C ALA A 222 1.99 25.08 -14.11
N ILE A 223 1.00 25.79 -14.66
CA ILE A 223 -0.39 25.32 -14.71
C ILE A 223 -0.51 24.03 -15.53
N LYS A 224 0.12 23.97 -16.70
CA LYS A 224 0.12 22.78 -17.57
C LYS A 224 0.71 21.56 -16.86
N ARG A 225 1.84 21.71 -16.15
CA ARG A 225 2.46 20.65 -15.35
C ARG A 225 1.56 20.19 -14.20
N MET A 226 0.79 21.09 -13.58
CA MET A 226 -0.19 20.70 -12.58
C MET A 226 -1.39 19.95 -13.17
N PHE A 227 -1.88 20.35 -14.34
CA PHE A 227 -2.91 19.57 -15.02
C PHE A 227 -2.38 18.21 -15.45
N ALA A 228 -1.12 18.11 -15.86
CA ALA A 228 -0.45 16.83 -16.10
C ALA A 228 -0.31 15.99 -14.82
N MET A 229 -0.11 16.60 -13.64
CA MET A 229 -0.15 15.91 -12.36
C MET A 229 -1.49 15.23 -12.09
N ARG A 230 -2.59 15.74 -12.67
CA ARG A 230 -3.87 15.03 -12.62
C ARG A 230 -3.70 13.67 -13.30
N GLU A 231 -3.19 13.60 -14.50
CA GLU A 231 -3.01 12.33 -15.25
C GLU A 231 -1.91 11.42 -14.67
N GLU A 232 -0.90 12.00 -14.01
CA GLU A 232 0.18 11.24 -13.37
C GLU A 232 -0.21 10.65 -12.01
N TYR A 233 -1.19 11.23 -11.30
CA TYR A 233 -1.56 10.79 -9.95
C TYR A 233 -2.00 9.31 -9.83
N PRO A 234 -2.79 8.75 -10.77
CA PRO A 234 -3.13 7.32 -10.80
C PRO A 234 -1.90 6.46 -11.12
N LYS A 235 -1.05 6.89 -12.07
CA LYS A 235 0.18 6.17 -12.43
C LYS A 235 1.16 6.09 -11.26
N ILE A 236 1.27 7.17 -10.47
CA ILE A 236 2.03 7.16 -9.21
C ILE A 236 1.44 6.12 -8.25
N ALA A 237 0.11 6.02 -8.14
CA ALA A 237 -0.53 5.05 -7.26
C ALA A 237 -0.30 3.60 -7.71
N GLU A 238 -0.31 3.36 -9.02
CA GLU A 238 0.03 2.06 -9.61
C GLU A 238 1.47 1.66 -9.31
N ARG A 239 2.44 2.58 -9.49
CA ARG A 239 3.84 2.35 -9.11
C ARG A 239 4.00 2.07 -7.62
N GLU A 240 3.38 2.89 -6.78
CA GLU A 240 3.42 2.69 -5.32
C GLU A 240 2.90 1.29 -4.95
N ALA A 241 1.84 0.78 -5.59
CA ALA A 241 1.33 -0.56 -5.32
C ALA A 241 2.32 -1.68 -5.69
N VAL A 242 3.02 -1.56 -6.82
CA VAL A 242 4.11 -2.50 -7.18
C VAL A 242 5.24 -2.42 -6.15
N GLU A 243 5.68 -1.22 -5.79
CA GLU A 243 6.74 -1.05 -4.79
C GLU A 243 6.35 -1.62 -3.42
N MET A 244 5.08 -1.47 -3.01
CA MET A 244 4.54 -2.10 -1.79
C MET A 244 4.61 -3.63 -1.87
N MET A 245 4.23 -4.19 -3.03
CA MET A 245 4.28 -5.62 -3.29
C MET A 245 5.71 -6.14 -3.23
N ASP A 246 6.65 -5.49 -3.92
CA ASP A 246 8.05 -5.90 -4.00
C ASP A 246 8.73 -5.88 -2.62
N ILE A 247 8.57 -4.77 -1.88
CA ILE A 247 9.12 -4.65 -0.52
C ILE A 247 8.58 -5.74 0.40
N PHE A 248 7.30 -6.07 0.29
CA PHE A 248 6.70 -7.13 1.10
C PHE A 248 7.17 -8.52 0.66
N TYR A 249 7.17 -8.80 -0.64
CA TYR A 249 7.51 -10.10 -1.20
C TYR A 249 8.97 -10.48 -0.91
N ASP A 250 9.90 -9.53 -1.04
CA ASP A 250 11.31 -9.70 -0.65
C ASP A 250 11.47 -10.27 0.76
N GLU A 251 10.73 -9.69 1.71
CA GLU A 251 10.82 -10.06 3.13
C GLU A 251 10.02 -11.31 3.44
N LEU A 252 8.92 -11.56 2.72
CA LEU A 252 8.15 -12.79 2.82
C LEU A 252 8.99 -13.99 2.40
N VAL A 253 9.60 -13.94 1.20
CA VAL A 253 10.44 -15.04 0.69
C VAL A 253 11.57 -15.36 1.67
N GLN A 254 12.22 -14.35 2.23
CA GLN A 254 13.26 -14.54 3.24
C GLN A 254 12.74 -15.07 4.59
N THR A 255 11.46 -14.88 4.88
CA THR A 255 10.81 -15.42 6.10
C THR A 255 10.42 -16.89 5.92
N ILE A 256 10.03 -17.31 4.72
CA ILE A 256 9.50 -18.67 4.47
C ILE A 256 10.45 -19.58 3.67
N SER A 257 11.60 -19.07 3.23
CA SER A 257 12.63 -19.85 2.55
C SER A 257 13.79 -20.11 3.52
N PRO A 258 14.20 -21.37 3.73
CA PRO A 258 15.37 -21.69 4.55
C PRO A 258 16.62 -20.97 4.01
N PRO A 259 17.56 -20.56 4.87
CA PRO A 259 18.86 -20.10 4.39
C PRO A 259 19.53 -21.25 3.61
N ASN A 260 19.99 -20.97 2.39
CA ASN A 260 20.75 -21.94 1.58
C ASN A 260 21.86 -22.54 2.47
N LYS A 261 21.79 -23.86 2.68
CA LYS A 261 22.84 -24.63 3.34
C LYS A 261 23.97 -24.91 2.37
#